data_AF-X8AP60-F1
#
_entry.id   AF-X8AP60-F1
#
_cell.length_a   1.000
_cell.length_b   1.000
_cell.length_c   1.000
_cell.angle_alpha   90.00
_cell.angle_beta   90.00
_cell.angle_gamma   90.00
#
_symmetry.space_group_name_H-M   'P 1'
#
loop_
_entity.id
_entity.type
_entity.pdbx_description
1 polymer ?
#
loop_
_entity_poly.entity_id
_entity_poly.type
_entity_poly.pdbx_seq_one_letter_code
_entity_poly.pdbx_strand_id
1 'polypeptide(L)'
;MRRTRSKFGARLEPFSHIDVQLYPGRNLDIVTQVVSIDAFATDIVSDYGRYTCACAMLETAERLAGEERARPGAAPPHSGALRAVADGRRPANWCWTPICCVPWASLDGRRR
;
A
#
# COMPACT_ATOMS: atom_id res chain seq x y z
N MET A 1 15.66 2.38 8.82
CA MET A 1 16.47 1.15 9.08
C MET A 1 15.57 0.06 9.63
N ARG A 2 15.51 -1.12 9.00
CA ARG A 2 14.80 -2.30 9.52
C ARG A 2 15.74 -3.06 10.47
N ARG A 3 15.39 -3.16 11.76
CA ARG A 3 16.15 -4.02 12.70
C ARG A 3 15.83 -5.48 12.36
N THR A 4 16.83 -6.23 11.90
CA THR A 4 16.71 -7.64 11.45
C THR A 4 16.17 -8.60 12.52
N ARG A 5 16.16 -8.19 13.80
CA ARG A 5 15.65 -8.96 14.95
C ARG A 5 14.30 -8.48 15.50
N SER A 6 13.63 -7.54 14.85
CA SER A 6 12.33 -7.03 15.31
C SER A 6 11.21 -8.05 15.07
N LYS A 7 10.44 -8.37 16.12
CA LYS A 7 9.25 -9.23 16.02
C LYS A 7 8.15 -8.66 15.11
N PHE A 8 8.23 -7.37 14.78
CA PHE A 8 7.28 -6.68 13.91
C PHE A 8 7.58 -6.85 12.41
N GLY A 9 8.73 -7.45 12.06
CA GLY A 9 9.23 -7.51 10.69
C GLY A 9 8.22 -8.01 9.67
N ALA A 10 7.54 -9.12 9.95
CA ALA A 10 6.58 -9.74 9.04
C ALA A 10 5.19 -9.08 9.02
N ARG A 11 4.88 -8.20 10.00
CA ARG A 11 3.59 -7.49 10.07
C ARG A 11 3.64 -6.13 9.38
N LEU A 12 4.81 -5.50 9.36
CA LEU A 12 5.07 -4.23 8.70
C LEU A 12 5.52 -4.45 7.25
N GLU A 13 4.76 -5.25 6.51
CA GLU A 13 5.01 -5.52 5.10
C GLU A 13 4.12 -4.63 4.22
N PRO A 14 4.57 -4.24 3.00
CA PRO A 14 3.75 -3.46 2.07
C PRO A 14 2.40 -4.11 1.81
N PHE A 15 1.36 -3.29 1.59
CA PHE A 15 -0.03 -3.73 1.38
C PHE A 15 -0.69 -4.48 2.56
N SER A 16 -0.09 -4.43 3.75
CA SER A 16 -0.72 -4.94 4.97
C SER A 16 -1.60 -3.88 5.62
N HIS A 17 -2.84 -4.24 5.93
CA HIS A 17 -3.74 -3.43 6.73
C HIS A 17 -3.52 -3.79 8.20
N ILE A 18 -2.96 -2.86 8.95
CA ILE A 18 -2.54 -3.07 10.33
C ILE A 18 -3.06 -1.96 11.22
N ASP A 19 -3.34 -2.31 12.46
CA ASP A 19 -3.52 -1.36 13.54
C ASP A 19 -2.21 -1.28 14.34
N VAL A 20 -1.76 -0.06 14.60
CA VAL A 20 -0.48 0.21 15.25
C VAL A 20 -0.71 1.13 16.44
N GLN A 21 -0.29 0.67 17.61
CA GLN A 21 -0.21 1.51 18.79
C GLN A 21 1.15 2.21 18.80
N LEU A 22 1.10 3.53 18.84
CA LEU A 22 2.26 4.41 18.90
C LEU A 22 2.36 5.05 20.28
N TYR A 23 3.57 5.07 20.82
CA TYR A 23 3.90 5.88 21.99
C TYR A 23 4.65 7.13 21.53
N PRO A 24 4.17 8.35 21.87
CA PRO A 24 4.74 9.59 21.36
C PRO A 24 6.17 9.78 21.86
N GLY A 25 7.11 9.89 20.91
CA GLY A 25 8.53 10.07 21.18
C GLY A 25 8.98 11.52 21.07
N ARG A 26 10.21 11.82 21.51
CA ARG A 26 10.80 13.16 21.35
C ARG A 26 11.11 13.55 19.90
N ASN A 27 11.29 12.57 19.01
CA ASN A 27 11.61 12.77 17.59
C ASN A 27 10.71 11.96 16.66
N LEU A 28 10.62 10.65 16.92
CA LEU A 28 9.76 9.72 16.20
C LEU A 28 8.99 8.89 17.21
N ASP A 29 7.75 8.54 16.85
CA ASP A 29 6.92 7.70 17.68
C ASP A 29 7.46 6.27 17.73
N ILE A 30 7.29 5.63 18.87
CA ILE A 30 7.75 4.28 19.12
C ILE A 30 6.59 3.31 18.93
N VAL A 31 6.75 2.35 18.03
CA VAL A 31 5.79 1.26 17.84
C VAL A 31 5.83 0.33 19.06
N THR A 32 4.73 0.27 19.80
CA THR A 32 4.60 -0.60 20.99
C THR A 32 3.86 -1.88 20.68
N GLN A 33 2.82 -1.80 19.83
CA GLN A 33 2.01 -2.95 19.41
C GLN A 33 1.65 -2.85 17.93
N VAL A 34 1.57 -4.00 17.26
CA VAL A 34 1.10 -4.13 15.89
C VAL A 34 0.13 -5.30 15.79
N VAL A 35 -1.08 -5.04 15.31
CA VAL A 35 -2.10 -6.04 15.02
C VAL A 35 -2.35 -6.06 13.52
N SER A 36 -2.23 -7.22 12.89
CA SER A 36 -2.57 -7.37 11.47
C SER A 36 -4.08 -7.61 11.35
N ILE A 37 -4.76 -6.73 10.61
CA ILE A 37 -6.19 -6.86 10.30
C ILE A 37 -6.34 -7.67 9.02
N ASP A 38 -5.66 -7.26 7.94
CA ASP A 38 -5.65 -7.98 6.67
C ASP A 38 -4.24 -7.97 6.05
N ALA A 39 -3.87 -9.06 5.38
CA ALA A 39 -2.60 -9.19 4.68
C ALA A 39 -2.86 -9.43 3.19
N PHE A 40 -2.84 -8.36 2.38
CA PHE A 40 -3.09 -8.43 0.93
C PHE A 40 -1.82 -8.67 0.10
N ALA A 41 -0.64 -8.65 0.76
CA ALA A 41 0.65 -8.65 0.09
C ALA A 41 0.83 -9.85 -0.86
N THR A 42 0.46 -11.06 -0.42
CA THR A 42 0.65 -12.29 -1.21
C THR A 42 -0.14 -12.26 -2.52
N ASP A 43 -1.41 -11.89 -2.47
CA ASP A 43 -2.33 -11.90 -3.63
C ASP A 43 -2.09 -10.75 -4.62
N ILE A 44 -1.50 -9.65 -4.12
CA ILE A 44 -1.15 -8.48 -4.92
C ILE A 44 0.21 -8.68 -5.60
N VAL A 45 1.22 -9.13 -4.85
CA VAL A 45 2.60 -9.28 -5.35
C VAL A 45 2.71 -10.46 -6.33
N SER A 46 1.80 -11.43 -6.28
CA SER A 46 1.77 -12.55 -7.23
C SER A 46 1.46 -12.16 -8.67
N ASP A 47 0.87 -10.98 -8.91
CA ASP A 47 0.53 -10.47 -10.24
C ASP A 47 1.09 -9.06 -10.45
N TYR A 48 1.92 -8.89 -11.47
CA TYR A 48 2.57 -7.62 -11.75
C TYR A 48 1.58 -6.47 -12.05
N GLY A 49 0.46 -6.79 -12.69
CA GLY A 49 -0.59 -5.82 -12.93
C GLY A 49 -1.22 -5.35 -11.62
N ARG A 50 -1.58 -6.28 -10.72
CA ARG A 50 -2.15 -5.96 -9.40
C ARG A 50 -1.17 -5.17 -8.55
N TYR A 51 0.11 -5.54 -8.57
CA TYR A 51 1.16 -4.83 -7.87
C TYR A 51 1.26 -3.36 -8.31
N THR A 52 1.36 -3.11 -9.62
CA THR A 52 1.46 -1.75 -10.16
C THR A 52 0.20 -0.91 -9.91
N CYS A 53 -0.99 -1.53 -10.04
CA CYS A 53 -2.25 -0.88 -9.67
C CYS A 53 -2.28 -0.50 -8.19
N ALA A 54 -1.92 -1.42 -7.30
CA ALA A 54 -1.92 -1.20 -5.86
C ALA A 54 -0.94 -0.09 -5.45
N CYS A 55 0.24 -0.01 -6.09
CA CYS A 55 1.18 1.09 -5.91
C CYS A 55 0.55 2.44 -6.27
N ALA A 56 -0.03 2.58 -7.48
CA ALA A 56 -0.66 3.83 -7.90
C ALA A 56 -1.83 4.26 -6.98
N MET A 57 -2.59 3.28 -6.49
CA MET A 57 -3.68 3.51 -5.54
C MET A 57 -3.16 4.00 -4.18
N LEU A 58 -2.07 3.42 -3.66
CA LEU A 58 -1.44 3.87 -2.42
C LEU A 58 -0.80 5.25 -2.55
N GLU A 59 -0.14 5.56 -3.66
CA GLU A 59 0.39 6.91 -3.93
C GLU A 59 -0.74 7.95 -3.93
N THR A 60 -1.88 7.61 -4.54
CA THR A 60 -3.07 8.47 -4.53
C THR A 60 -3.62 8.63 -3.12
N ALA A 61 -3.70 7.53 -2.36
CA ALA A 61 -4.17 7.57 -0.98
C ALA A 61 -3.25 8.41 -0.07
N GLU A 62 -1.94 8.34 -0.26
CA GLU A 62 -0.95 9.16 0.46
C GLU A 62 -1.17 10.66 0.19
N ARG A 63 -1.37 11.04 -1.08
CA ARG A 63 -1.68 12.43 -1.45
C ARG A 63 -2.96 12.92 -0.77
N LEU A 64 -4.01 12.11 -0.77
CA LEU A 64 -5.29 12.46 -0.14
C LEU A 64 -5.17 12.54 1.40
N ALA A 65 -4.39 11.65 2.02
CA ALA A 65 -4.16 11.66 3.47
C ALA A 65 -3.30 12.85 3.94
N GLY A 66 -2.49 13.43 3.04
CA GLY A 66 -1.76 14.68 3.31
C GLY A 66 -2.67 15.92 3.35
N GLU A 67 -3.80 15.89 2.63
CA GLU A 67 -4.77 16.99 2.57
C GLU A 67 -5.86 16.87 3.65
N GLU A 68 -6.33 15.66 3.94
CA GLU A 68 -7.35 15.37 4.95
C GLU A 68 -6.68 14.86 6.23
N ARG A 69 -6.76 15.61 7.34
CA ARG A 69 -6.31 15.09 8.65
C ARG A 69 -7.17 13.88 9.00
N ALA A 70 -6.61 12.67 8.83
CA ALA A 70 -7.31 11.42 9.05
C ALA A 70 -8.02 11.42 10.41
N ARG A 71 -9.33 11.16 10.39
CA ARG A 71 -10.13 11.05 11.62
C ARG A 71 -9.64 9.83 12.41
N PRO A 72 -9.25 10.00 13.69
CA PRO A 72 -8.87 8.87 14.53
C PRO A 72 -10.00 7.84 14.60
N GLY A 73 -9.69 6.58 14.30
CA GLY A 73 -10.62 5.44 14.43
C GLY A 73 -11.48 5.11 13.20
N ALA A 74 -11.39 5.85 12.09
CA ALA A 74 -12.00 5.43 10.83
C ALA A 74 -11.03 4.55 10.03
N ALA A 75 -11.53 3.42 9.52
CA ALA A 75 -10.75 2.60 8.59
C ALA A 75 -10.44 3.44 7.33
N PRO A 76 -9.19 3.44 6.84
CA PRO A 76 -8.85 4.22 5.67
C PRO A 76 -9.65 3.76 4.43
N PRO A 77 -10.13 4.67 3.58
CA PRO A 77 -10.91 4.30 2.39
C PRO A 77 -10.14 3.40 1.41
N HIS A 78 -8.79 3.44 1.44
CA HIS A 78 -7.94 2.62 0.58
C HIS A 78 -7.94 1.13 0.94
N SER A 79 -8.28 0.74 2.18
CA SER A 79 -8.30 -0.67 2.59
C SER A 79 -9.33 -1.49 1.81
N GLY A 80 -10.50 -0.90 1.51
CA GLY A 80 -11.53 -1.55 0.67
C GLY A 80 -11.11 -1.64 -0.81
N ALA A 81 -10.34 -0.66 -1.28
CA ALA A 81 -9.82 -0.63 -2.63
C ALA A 81 -8.73 -1.70 -2.84
N LEU A 82 -7.82 -1.87 -1.86
CA LEU A 82 -6.81 -2.94 -1.86
C LEU A 82 -7.43 -4.34 -1.81
N ARG A 83 -8.49 -4.55 -1.02
CA ARG A 83 -9.26 -5.80 -1.00
C ARG A 83 -9.78 -6.15 -2.40
N ALA A 84 -10.34 -5.18 -3.12
CA ALA A 84 -10.87 -5.43 -4.46
C ALA A 84 -9.79 -5.80 -5.48
N VAL A 85 -8.57 -5.24 -5.33
CA VAL A 85 -7.40 -5.60 -6.16
C VAL A 85 -6.92 -7.01 -5.82
N ALA A 86 -6.83 -7.35 -4.52
CA ALA A 86 -6.44 -8.68 -4.05
C ALA A 86 -7.43 -9.76 -4.53
N ASP A 87 -8.73 -9.50 -4.44
CA ASP A 87 -9.79 -10.41 -4.91
C ASP A 87 -9.71 -10.67 -6.43
N GLY A 88 -9.02 -9.81 -7.20
CA GLY A 88 -8.90 -9.97 -8.65
C GLY A 88 -10.20 -9.77 -9.44
N ARG A 89 -11.22 -9.15 -8.83
CA ARG A 89 -12.54 -8.94 -9.47
C ARG A 89 -12.51 -8.02 -10.70
N ARG A 90 -11.39 -7.32 -10.93
CA ARG A 90 -11.15 -6.52 -12.14
C ARG A 90 -9.81 -6.90 -12.74
N PRO A 91 -9.71 -7.00 -14.08
CA PRO A 91 -8.45 -7.36 -14.70
C PRO A 91 -7.46 -6.20 -14.49
N ALA A 92 -6.22 -6.52 -14.14
CA ALA A 92 -5.25 -5.51 -13.72
C ALA A 92 -4.82 -4.55 -14.85
N ASN A 93 -5.06 -4.93 -16.10
CA ASN A 93 -4.91 -4.06 -17.26
C ASN A 93 -5.96 -2.92 -17.32
N TRP A 94 -6.96 -2.91 -16.43
CA TRP A 94 -8.00 -1.87 -16.37
C TRP A 94 -7.48 -0.55 -15.80
N CYS A 95 -6.44 -0.57 -14.97
CA CYS A 95 -5.76 0.67 -14.52
C CYS A 95 -4.84 1.25 -15.60
N TRP A 96 -4.42 0.42 -16.56
CA TRP A 96 -3.50 0.77 -17.65
C TRP A 96 -4.15 1.54 -18.80
N THR A 97 -5.46 1.78 -18.74
CA THR A 97 -6.21 2.54 -19.73
C THR A 97 -6.85 3.74 -19.02
N PRO A 98 -6.36 4.99 -19.09
CA PRO A 98 -5.07 5.58 -19.45
C PRO A 98 -4.44 6.38 -18.28
N ILE A 99 -4.88 6.17 -17.03
CA ILE A 99 -4.58 7.06 -15.88
C ILE A 99 -3.14 6.91 -15.35
N CYS A 100 -2.48 5.76 -15.54
CA CYS A 100 -1.12 5.49 -15.02
C CYS A 100 0.00 5.51 -16.07
N CYS A 101 -0.27 5.94 -17.31
CA CYS A 101 0.69 5.83 -18.42
C CYS A 101 1.69 7.00 -18.51
N VAL A 102 2.39 7.36 -17.42
CA VAL A 102 3.67 8.13 -17.44
C VAL A 102 4.32 7.96 -16.06
N PRO A 103 5.65 7.70 -15.87
CA PRO A 103 6.80 7.76 -16.81
C PRO A 103 7.60 6.45 -17.01
N TRP A 104 7.18 5.28 -16.52
CA TRP A 104 7.99 4.04 -16.65
C TRP A 104 8.15 3.54 -18.10
N ALA A 105 7.19 3.84 -18.98
CA ALA A 105 7.28 3.49 -20.41
C ALA A 105 8.39 4.25 -21.18
N SER A 106 9.07 5.21 -20.56
CA SER A 106 10.16 5.97 -21.20
C SER A 106 11.55 5.34 -21.06
N LEU A 107 11.69 4.22 -20.33
CA LEU A 107 13.00 3.56 -20.11
C LEU A 107 13.19 2.25 -20.88
N ASP A 108 12.15 1.64 -21.44
CA ASP A 108 12.31 0.48 -22.32
C ASP A 108 12.35 0.96 -23.77
N GLY A 109 13.56 1.31 -24.22
CA GLY A 109 13.91 1.61 -25.60
C GLY A 109 13.77 0.39 -26.51
N ARG A 110 12.57 -0.18 -26.59
CA ARG A 110 12.25 -1.27 -27.49
C ARG A 110 10.77 -1.27 -27.87
N ARG A 111 10.39 -0.38 -28.78
CA ARG A 111 9.47 -0.73 -29.89
C ARG A 111 9.87 0.04 -31.14
N ARG A 112 9.82 -0.68 -32.25
CA ARG A 112 10.07 -0.27 -33.63
C ARG A 112 9.15 0.85 -34.08
#